data_AF-A0A967N0C7-F1
#
_entry.id   AF-A0A967N0C7-F1
#
_cell.length_a   1.000
_cell.length_b   1.000
_cell.length_c   1.000
_cell.angle_alpha   90.00
_cell.angle_beta   90.00
_cell.angle_gamma   90.00
#
_symmetry.space_group_name_H-M   'P 1'
#
loop_
_entity.id
_entity.type
_entity.pdbx_description
1 polymer ?
#
loop_
_entity_poly.entity_id
_entity_poly.type
_entity_poly.pdbx_seq_one_letter_code
_entity_poly.pdbx_strand_id
1 'polypeptide(L)' 'QSAYKIADRIAMLYQGAIIEEGTPEEIRNTENPVVRQFITGSATGPINIEGIHA' A
#
# COMPACT_ATOMS: atom_id res chain seq x y z
N GLN A 1 6.30 -6.71 7.29
CA GLN A 1 7.74 -7.00 7.12
C GLN A 1 7.98 -8.37 6.49
N SER A 2 7.28 -9.44 6.91
CA SER A 2 7.41 -10.78 6.32
C SER A 2 7.11 -10.81 4.81
N ALA A 3 6.04 -10.15 4.36
CA ALA A 3 5.65 -10.10 2.95
C ALA A 3 6.80 -9.65 2.02
N TYR A 4 7.51 -8.58 2.38
CA TYR A 4 8.68 -8.10 1.61
C TYR A 4 9.87 -9.07 1.57
N LYS A 5 9.96 -10.01 2.52
CA LYS A 5 11.10 -10.93 2.62
C LYS A 5 10.87 -12.26 1.89
N ILE A 6 9.61 -12.64 1.66
CA ILE A 6 9.26 -13.97 1.17
C ILE A 6 8.54 -13.94 -0.18
N ALA A 7 7.97 -12.80 -0.57
CA ALA A 7 7.18 -12.71 -1.79
C ALA A 7 8.07 -12.39 -2.99
N ASP A 8 7.83 -13.06 -4.12
CA ASP A 8 8.45 -12.70 -5.40
C ASP A 8 7.76 -11.48 -6.03
N ARG A 9 6.46 -11.33 -5.79
CA ARG A 9 5.62 -10.22 -6.24
C ARG A 9 4.62 -9.83 -5.17
N ILE A 10 4.26 -8.55 -5.14
CA ILE A 10 3.30 -7.95 -4.23
C ILE A 10 2.32 -7.11 -5.06
N ALA A 11 1.03 -7.27 -4.79
CA ALA A 11 -0.04 -6.45 -5.37
C ALA A 11 -0.79 -5.71 -4.27
N MET A 12 -1.06 -4.43 -4.46
CA MET A 12 -1.89 -3.61 -3.59
C MET A 12 -3.32 -3.58 -4.12
N LEU A 13 -4.25 -4.14 -3.36
CA LEU A 13 -5.68 -4.07 -3.62
C LEU A 13 -6.29 -2.88 -2.86
N TYR A 14 -6.99 -2.01 -3.58
CA TYR A 14 -7.74 -0.90 -3.00
C TYR A 14 -9.03 -0.66 -3.78
N GLN A 15 -10.15 -0.48 -3.06
CA GLN A 15 -11.49 -0.29 -3.63
C GLN A 15 -11.88 -1.35 -4.67
N GLY A 16 -11.49 -2.61 -4.44
CA GLY A 16 -11.81 -3.73 -5.34
C GLY A 16 -10.96 -3.82 -6.60
N ALA A 17 -9.93 -2.98 -6.75
CA ALA A 17 -9.00 -3.01 -7.88
C ALA A 17 -7.55 -3.12 -7.43
N ILE A 18 -6.72 -3.78 -8.26
CA ILE A 18 -5.27 -3.75 -8.08
C ILE A 18 -4.79 -2.39 -8.56
N ILE A 19 -4.30 -1.57 -7.64
CA ILE A 19 -3.81 -0.23 -7.95
C ILE A 19 -2.31 -0.20 -8.19
N GLU A 20 -1.60 -1.24 -7.75
CA GLU A 20 -0.15 -1.39 -7.98
C GLU A 20 0.26 -2.85 -7.86
N GLU A 21 1.22 -3.28 -8.66
CA GLU A 21 1.82 -4.61 -8.60
C GLU A 21 3.29 -4.55 -9.01
N GLY A 22 4.16 -5.23 -8.27
CA GLY A 22 5.58 -5.32 -8.58
C GLY A 22 6.33 -6.22 -7.63
N THR A 23 7.65 -6.25 -7.75
CA THR A 23 8.56 -6.87 -6.80
C THR A 23 8.50 -6.16 -5.43
N PRO A 24 8.95 -6.82 -4.36
CA PRO A 24 9.09 -6.19 -3.04
C PRO A 24 9.85 -4.85 -3.04
N GLU A 25 10.85 -4.72 -3.91
CA GLU A 25 11.67 -3.50 -4.02
C GLU A 25 10.91 -2.38 -4.76
N GLU A 26 10.23 -2.71 -5.85
CA GLU A 26 9.38 -1.75 -6.59
C GLU A 26 8.26 -1.20 -5.69
N ILE A 27 7.55 -2.07 -4.96
CA ILE A 27 6.48 -1.64 -4.05
C ILE A 27 7.02 -0.80 -2.89
N ARG A 28 8.24 -1.07 -2.41
CA ARG A 28 8.86 -0.26 -1.36
C ARG A 28 9.22 1.14 -1.85
N ASN A 29 9.64 1.25 -3.10
CA ASN A 29 10.13 2.49 -3.70
C ASN A 29 9.07 3.25 -4.51
N THR A 30 7.85 2.73 -4.59
CA THR A 30 6.71 3.35 -5.29
C THR A 30 6.53 4.83 -4.93
N GLU A 31 6.09 5.62 -5.90
CA GLU A 31 5.66 7.00 -5.71
C GLU A 31 4.13 7.13 -5.56
N ASN A 32 3.40 6.02 -5.68
CA ASN A 32 1.96 6.03 -5.52
C ASN A 32 1.59 6.39 -4.07
N PRO A 33 0.90 7.53 -3.86
CA PRO A 33 0.65 8.04 -2.52
C PRO A 33 -0.27 7.13 -1.70
N VAL A 34 -1.17 6.37 -2.34
CA VAL A 34 -2.04 5.40 -1.67
C VAL A 34 -1.21 4.23 -1.14
N VAL A 35 -0.36 3.64 -1.99
CA VAL A 35 0.50 2.53 -1.60
C VAL A 35 1.49 2.99 -0.52
N ARG A 36 2.11 4.17 -0.70
CA ARG A 36 3.02 4.76 0.30
C ARG A 36 2.35 4.94 1.65
N GLN A 37 1.15 5.54 1.69
CA GLN A 37 0.43 5.74 2.94
C GLN A 37 0.16 4.39 3.63
N PHE A 38 -0.27 3.38 2.88
CA PHE A 38 -0.54 2.04 3.43
C PHE A 38 0.70 1.37 4.01
N ILE A 39 1.81 1.34 3.27
CA ILE A 39 3.03 0.63 3.70
C ILE A 39 3.76 1.34 4.83
N THR A 40 3.61 2.67 4.95
CA THR A 40 4.21 3.48 6.03
C THR A 40 3.30 3.57 7.26
N GLY A 41 2.02 3.21 7.13
CA GLY A 41 1.04 3.40 8.20
C GLY A 41 0.73 4.87 8.49
N SER A 42 0.90 5.75 7.50
CA SER A 42 0.65 7.19 7.68
C SER A 42 -0.84 7.46 7.90
N ALA A 43 -1.14 8.22 8.96
CA ALA A 43 -2.49 8.68 9.27
C ALA A 43 -2.99 9.77 8.29
N THR A 44 -2.07 10.41 7.57
CA THR A 44 -2.36 11.44 6.56
C THR A 44 -2.05 10.94 5.15
N GLY A 45 -2.97 11.20 4.22
CA GLY A 45 -2.81 10.86 2.81
C GLY A 45 -4.17 10.59 2.12
N PRO A 46 -4.16 10.07 0.88
CA PRO A 46 -5.36 9.88 0.07
C PRO A 46 -6.30 8.76 0.55
N ILE A 47 -5.84 7.83 1.39
CA ILE A 47 -6.70 6.80 1.99
C ILE A 47 -7.54 7.47 3.06
N ASN A 48 -8.83 7.66 2.75
CA ASN A 48 -9.85 8.05 3.72
C ASN A 48 -10.24 6.81 4.54
N ILE A 49 -10.04 6.86 5.85
CA ILE A 49 -10.51 5.80 6.75
C ILE A 49 -12.00 6.08 7.02
N GLU A 50 -12.86 5.55 6.15
CA GLU A 50 -14.30 5.60 6.40
C GLU A 50 -14.63 4.76 7.64
N GLY A 51 -15.17 5.41 8.67
CA GLY A 51 -15.55 4.77 9.94
C GLY A 51 -14.95 5.40 11.20
N ILE A 52 -14.03 6.37 11.10
CA ILE A 52 -13.61 7.19 12.25
C ILE A 52 -14.39 8.50 12.23
N HIS A 53 -15.66 8.44 12.62
CA HIS A 53 -16.29 9.62 13.19
C HIS A 53 -15.72 9.78 14.60
N ALA A 54 -14.88 10.80 14.80
CA ALA A 54 -14.51 11.24 16.14
C ALA A 54 -15.75 11.73 16.91
#